data_AF-A0A5C8RZE7-F1
#
_entry.id   AF-A0A5C8RZE7-F1
#
_cell.length_a   1.000
_cell.length_b   1.000
_cell.length_c   1.000
_cell.angle_alpha   90.00
_cell.angle_beta   90.00
_cell.angle_gamma   90.00
#
_symmetry.space_group_name_H-M   'P 1'
#
loop_
_entity.id
_entity.type
_entity.pdbx_description
1 polymer ?
#
loop_
_entity_poly.entity_id
_entity_poly.type
_entity_poly.pdbx_seq_one_letter_code
_entity_poly.pdbx_strand_id
1 'polypeptide(L)'
;MREIDLARALGVSFKTWRRIREEDPAANEAWVEARAVEEGELVGLLMREARGVPAEFDENGKQVRAERPPYPAAAMFLLKTRHAYRDNGPADGAADTGPRIVINLPGPMSRDEWSKSLTIQHEDQP
;
A
#
# COMPACT_ATOMS: atom_id res chain seq x y z
N MET A 1 6.38 16.84 0.51
CA MET A 1 7.64 17.62 0.54
C MET A 1 8.70 16.79 1.25
N ARG A 2 9.90 16.59 0.69
CA ARG A 2 10.96 15.82 1.37
C ARG A 2 11.78 16.74 2.26
N GLU A 3 12.05 16.34 3.50
CA GLU A 3 12.82 17.17 4.45
C GLU A 3 14.24 17.52 3.98
N ILE A 4 14.86 16.67 3.16
CA ILE A 4 16.16 16.96 2.53
C ILE A 4 16.07 18.16 1.59
N ASP A 5 14.96 18.30 0.84
CA ASP A 5 14.78 19.41 -0.09
C ASP A 5 14.48 20.71 0.69
N LEU A 6 13.76 20.61 1.81
CA LEU A 6 13.55 21.74 2.73
C LEU A 6 14.86 22.22 3.35
N ALA A 7 15.70 21.29 3.86
CA ALA A 7 17.01 21.63 4.41
C ALA A 7 17.90 22.36 3.37
N ARG A 8 17.89 21.87 2.12
CA ARG A 8 18.60 22.53 1.00
C ARG A 8 18.06 23.92 0.72
N ALA A 9 16.73 24.09 0.68
CA ALA A 9 16.10 25.39 0.45
C ALA A 9 16.40 26.41 1.56
N LEU A 10 16.51 25.93 2.81
CA LEU A 10 16.90 26.73 3.97
C LEU A 10 18.41 26.98 4.07
N GLY A 11 19.22 26.41 3.16
CA GLY A 11 20.67 26.56 3.17
C GLY A 11 21.37 25.84 4.33
N VAL A 12 20.73 24.85 4.94
CA VAL A 12 21.28 24.10 6.10
C VAL A 12 21.50 22.63 5.76
N SER A 13 22.38 21.97 6.52
CA SER A 13 22.52 20.53 6.42
C SER A 13 21.24 19.81 6.90
N PHE A 14 20.94 18.62 6.36
CA PHE A 14 19.80 17.83 6.82
C PHE A 14 19.87 17.51 8.32
N LYS A 15 21.07 17.26 8.85
CA LYS A 15 21.29 17.06 10.30
C LYS A 15 20.94 18.31 11.11
N THR A 16 21.32 19.48 10.61
CA THR A 16 21.00 20.78 11.24
C THR A 16 19.50 21.05 11.20
N TRP A 17 18.85 20.85 10.05
CA TRP A 17 17.39 20.96 9.93
C TRP A 17 16.67 20.05 10.92
N ARG A 18 17.07 18.77 10.98
CA ARG A 18 16.46 17.81 11.90
C ARG A 18 16.57 18.27 13.35
N ARG A 19 17.75 18.77 13.75
CA ARG A 19 17.95 19.32 15.09
C ARG A 19 17.04 20.53 15.35
N ILE A 20 16.98 21.49 14.41
CA ILE A 20 16.10 22.66 14.52
C ILE A 20 14.64 22.24 14.70
N ARG A 21 14.14 21.35 13.84
CA ARG A 21 12.77 20.83 13.89
C ARG A 21 12.46 20.12 15.22
N GLU A 22 13.44 19.46 15.82
CA GLU A 22 13.26 18.69 17.08
C GLU A 22 13.42 19.55 18.34
N GLU A 23 14.28 20.56 18.31
CA GLU A 23 14.64 21.38 19.49
C GLU A 23 13.89 22.73 19.55
N ASP A 24 13.44 23.28 18.42
CA ASP A 24 12.70 24.54 18.34
C ASP A 24 11.18 24.27 18.22
N PRO A 25 10.37 24.61 19.25
CA PRO A 25 8.93 24.42 19.23
C PRO A 25 8.24 25.12 18.05
N ALA A 26 8.66 26.33 17.69
CA ALA A 26 8.02 27.09 16.61
C ALA A 26 8.28 26.44 15.24
N ALA A 27 9.50 25.94 15.01
CA ALA A 27 9.84 25.20 13.80
C ALA A 27 9.06 23.88 13.72
N ASN A 28 8.89 23.18 14.84
CA ASN A 28 8.12 21.94 14.89
C ASN A 28 6.63 22.19 14.60
N GLU A 29 6.04 23.22 15.20
CA GLU A 29 4.64 23.58 14.98
C GLU A 29 4.38 23.91 13.50
N ALA A 30 5.20 24.77 12.89
CA ALA A 30 5.09 25.11 11.48
C ALA A 30 5.24 23.87 10.57
N TRP A 31 6.15 22.95 10.92
CA TRP A 31 6.32 21.69 10.20
C TRP A 31 5.09 20.79 10.28
N VAL A 32 4.52 20.63 11.47
CA VAL A 32 3.32 19.82 11.70
C VAL A 32 2.13 20.40 10.94
N GLU A 33 1.94 21.71 11.00
CA GLU A 33 0.87 22.40 10.25
C GLU A 33 1.01 22.19 8.74
N ALA A 34 2.20 22.43 8.19
CA ALA A 34 2.46 22.24 6.76
C ALA A 34 2.19 20.79 6.32
N ARG A 35 2.55 19.80 7.15
CA ARG A 35 2.26 18.38 6.90
C ARG A 35 0.77 18.07 6.95
N ALA A 36 0.03 18.69 7.86
CA ALA A 36 -1.42 18.52 7.93
C ALA A 36 -2.14 19.09 6.70
N VAL A 37 -1.68 20.26 6.20
CA VAL A 37 -2.19 20.84 4.94
C VAL A 37 -1.91 19.89 3.76
N GLU A 38 -0.66 19.43 3.62
CA GLU A 38 -0.27 18.48 2.57
C GLU A 38 -1.12 17.18 2.62
N GLU A 39 -1.36 16.65 3.82
CA GLU A 39 -2.21 15.48 4.02
C GLU A 39 -3.65 15.74 3.57
N GLY A 40 -4.24 16.88 3.95
CA GLY A 40 -5.58 17.27 3.54
C GLY A 40 -5.73 17.38 2.02
N GLU A 41 -4.76 18.00 1.35
CA GLU A 41 -4.73 18.10 -0.11
C GLU A 41 -4.63 16.72 -0.77
N LEU A 42 -3.70 15.88 -0.31
CA LEU A 42 -3.49 14.54 -0.85
C LEU A 42 -4.75 13.67 -0.68
N VAL A 43 -5.38 13.73 0.49
CA VAL A 43 -6.64 13.01 0.75
C VAL A 43 -7.75 13.51 -0.17
N GLY A 44 -7.87 14.82 -0.36
CA GLY A 44 -8.84 15.40 -1.30
C GLY A 44 -8.64 14.92 -2.73
N LEU A 45 -7.39 14.89 -3.20
CA LEU A 45 -7.02 14.36 -4.51
C LEU A 45 -7.39 12.87 -4.63
N LEU A 46 -6.97 12.04 -3.68
CA LEU A 46 -7.25 10.61 -3.70
C LEU A 46 -8.74 10.29 -3.63
N MET A 47 -9.52 11.03 -2.84
CA MET A 47 -10.98 10.88 -2.78
C MET A 47 -11.64 11.23 -4.12
N ARG A 48 -11.16 12.29 -4.78
CA ARG A 48 -11.64 12.65 -6.13
C ARG A 48 -11.32 11.55 -7.14
N GLU A 49 -10.10 11.01 -7.11
CA GLU A 49 -9.70 9.88 -7.97
C GLU A 49 -10.54 8.63 -7.69
N ALA A 50 -10.77 8.32 -6.41
CA ALA A 50 -11.55 7.17 -5.99
C ALA A 50 -13.03 7.26 -6.42
N ARG A 51 -13.58 8.47 -6.54
CA ARG A 51 -14.98 8.69 -6.95
C ARG A 51 -15.17 8.82 -8.45
N GLY A 52 -14.13 9.20 -9.19
CA GLY A 52 -14.26 9.58 -10.59
C GLY A 52 -14.98 10.93 -10.75
N VAL A 53 -15.22 11.30 -12.01
CA VAL A 53 -15.95 12.52 -12.40
C VAL A 53 -16.93 12.14 -13.51
N PRO A 54 -18.24 12.41 -13.37
CA PRO A 54 -19.19 12.11 -14.43
C PRO A 54 -18.92 12.95 -15.70
N ALA A 55 -19.45 12.49 -16.83
CA ALA A 55 -19.45 13.31 -18.04
C ALA A 55 -20.22 14.63 -17.81
N GLU A 56 -19.72 15.71 -18.40
CA GLU A 56 -20.41 17.00 -18.39
C GLU A 56 -21.06 17.23 -19.75
N PHE A 57 -22.29 17.74 -19.73
CA PHE A 57 -23.10 18.05 -20.91
C PHE A 57 -23.50 19.53 -20.87
N ASP A 58 -23.56 20.17 -22.03
CA ASP A 58 -24.14 21.51 -22.15
C ASP A 58 -25.68 21.47 -22.08
N GLU A 59 -26.29 22.65 -22.13
CA GLU A 59 -27.75 22.83 -22.13
C GLU A 59 -28.46 22.14 -23.32
N ASN A 60 -27.72 21.83 -24.39
CA ASN A 60 -28.21 21.14 -25.58
C ASN A 60 -27.97 19.62 -25.53
N GLY A 61 -27.46 19.10 -24.41
CA GLY A 61 -27.14 17.70 -24.23
C GLY A 61 -25.88 17.23 -24.98
N LYS A 62 -25.07 18.15 -25.52
CA LYS A 62 -23.78 17.81 -26.12
C LYS A 62 -22.74 17.66 -25.03
N GLN A 63 -22.00 16.56 -25.07
CA GLN A 63 -20.92 16.32 -24.14
C GLN A 63 -19.81 17.36 -24.30
N VAL A 64 -19.49 18.07 -23.22
CA VAL A 64 -18.40 19.07 -23.15
C VAL A 64 -17.18 18.53 -22.40
N ARG A 65 -17.36 17.50 -21.58
CA ARG A 65 -16.27 16.79 -20.91
C ARG A 65 -16.53 15.29 -20.84
N ALA A 66 -15.49 14.51 -21.15
CA ALA A 66 -15.51 13.06 -21.02
C ALA A 66 -15.66 12.64 -19.54
N GLU A 67 -16.36 11.53 -19.31
CA GLU A 67 -16.36 10.90 -17.99
C GLU A 67 -14.93 10.46 -17.63
N ARG A 68 -14.58 10.67 -16.37
CA ARG A 68 -13.38 10.10 -15.76
C ARG A 68 -13.81 8.98 -14.81
N PRO A 69 -13.54 7.71 -15.14
CA PRO A 69 -13.97 6.60 -14.29
C PRO A 69 -13.25 6.63 -12.92
N PRO A 70 -13.85 6.04 -11.88
CA PRO A 70 -13.19 5.81 -10.60
C PRO A 70 -11.86 5.08 -10.76
N TYR A 71 -10.87 5.43 -9.93
CA TYR A 71 -9.61 4.69 -9.84
C TYR A 71 -9.58 3.82 -8.57
N PRO A 72 -9.84 2.50 -8.66
CA PRO A 72 -10.00 1.64 -7.48
C PRO A 72 -8.76 1.58 -6.59
N ALA A 73 -7.57 1.73 -7.16
CA ALA A 73 -6.32 1.76 -6.39
C ALA A 73 -6.26 2.96 -5.43
N ALA A 74 -6.85 4.10 -5.78
CA ALA A 74 -6.94 5.25 -4.87
C ALA A 74 -7.86 4.95 -3.67
N ALA A 75 -9.01 4.30 -3.92
CA ALA A 75 -9.91 3.84 -2.86
C ALA A 75 -9.21 2.83 -1.95
N MET A 76 -8.52 1.85 -2.54
CA MET A 76 -7.77 0.83 -1.81
C MET A 76 -6.64 1.42 -0.97
N PHE A 77 -5.91 2.40 -1.51
CA PHE A 77 -4.88 3.12 -0.76
C PHE A 77 -5.47 3.81 0.47
N LEU A 78 -6.57 4.57 0.31
CA LEU A 78 -7.24 5.26 1.41
C LEU A 78 -7.74 4.28 2.48
N LEU A 79 -8.31 3.14 2.08
CA LEU A 79 -8.72 2.09 3.00
C LEU A 79 -7.54 1.58 3.83
N LYS A 80 -6.40 1.31 3.20
CA LYS A 80 -5.19 0.81 3.88
C LYS A 80 -4.59 1.83 4.83
N THR A 81 -4.44 3.08 4.40
CA THR A 81 -3.68 4.10 5.15
C THR A 81 -4.50 4.80 6.21
N ARG A 82 -5.80 5.02 5.99
CA ARG A 82 -6.68 5.76 6.91
C ARG A 82 -7.55 4.86 7.78
N HIS A 83 -7.94 3.70 7.26
CA HIS A 83 -8.86 2.79 7.96
C HIS A 83 -8.18 1.48 8.39
N ALA A 84 -6.86 1.40 8.25
CA ALA A 84 -6.06 0.22 8.58
C ALA A 84 -6.57 -1.07 7.91
N TYR A 85 -7.24 -0.94 6.76
CA TYR A 85 -7.73 -2.09 5.99
C TYR A 85 -6.54 -2.95 5.55
N ARG A 86 -6.64 -4.26 5.75
CA ARG A 86 -5.63 -5.24 5.35
C ARG A 86 -6.26 -6.21 4.35
N ASP A 87 -5.49 -6.63 3.34
CA ASP A 87 -5.97 -7.60 2.34
C ASP A 87 -6.20 -8.98 2.95
N ASN A 88 -5.39 -9.31 3.95
CA ASN A 88 -5.52 -10.50 4.77
C ASN A 88 -6.10 -10.00 6.10
N GLY A 89 -7.18 -10.61 6.57
CA GLY A 89 -8.00 -10.15 7.71
C GLY A 89 -7.26 -9.88 9.04
N PRO A 90 -7.98 -9.56 10.13
CA PRO A 90 -7.36 -9.17 11.39
C PRO A 90 -6.30 -10.18 11.83
N ALA A 91 -5.12 -9.66 12.22
CA ALA A 91 -4.08 -10.46 12.85
C ALA A 91 -4.44 -10.64 14.34
N ASP A 92 -5.62 -11.16 14.63
CA ASP A 92 -5.95 -11.60 15.97
C ASP A 92 -5.49 -13.06 16.08
N GLY A 93 -4.50 -13.30 16.93
CA GLY A 93 -3.87 -14.60 17.05
C GLY A 93 -4.87 -15.68 17.47
N ALA A 94 -5.33 -16.49 16.51
CA ALA A 94 -5.80 -17.86 16.71
C ALA A 94 -6.27 -18.44 15.36
N ALA A 95 -5.34 -19.03 14.63
CA ALA A 95 -5.48 -20.19 13.75
C ALA A 95 -4.54 -20.04 12.56
N ASP A 96 -3.49 -20.85 12.62
CA ASP A 96 -2.68 -21.41 11.55
C ASP A 96 -3.46 -21.57 10.22
N THR A 97 -3.69 -20.48 9.49
CA THR A 97 -4.41 -20.42 8.21
C THR A 97 -3.51 -19.95 7.06
N GLY A 98 -2.19 -19.95 7.28
CA GLY A 98 -1.27 -20.15 6.18
C GLY A 98 -1.32 -21.62 5.75
N PRO A 99 -1.13 -21.97 4.47
CA PRO A 99 -0.91 -23.35 4.09
C PRO A 99 0.31 -23.86 4.84
N ARG A 100 0.11 -24.74 5.82
CA ARG A 100 1.19 -25.39 6.56
C ARG A 100 1.80 -26.45 5.64
N ILE A 101 2.84 -26.05 4.91
CA ILE A 101 3.58 -26.96 4.04
C ILE A 101 4.40 -27.90 4.94
N VAL A 102 3.88 -29.11 5.18
CA VAL A 102 4.65 -30.19 5.80
C VAL A 102 5.44 -30.88 4.70
N ILE A 103 6.72 -30.49 4.56
CA ILE A 103 7.64 -31.18 3.65
C ILE A 103 8.10 -32.46 4.35
N ASN A 104 7.50 -33.59 4.00
CA ASN A 104 8.01 -34.90 4.36
C ASN A 104 9.26 -35.18 3.53
N LEU A 105 10.42 -34.76 4.03
CA LEU A 105 11.70 -35.19 3.48
C LEU A 105 11.90 -36.66 3.86
N PRO A 106 12.12 -37.57 2.91
CA PRO A 106 12.42 -38.93 3.29
C PRO A 106 13.83 -38.99 3.91
N GLY A 107 14.03 -39.97 4.79
CA GLY A 107 15.34 -40.23 5.37
C GLY A 107 16.41 -40.52 4.31
N PRO A 108 17.70 -40.51 4.68
CA PRO A 108 18.78 -40.76 3.74
C PRO A 108 18.58 -42.12 3.06
N MET A 109 18.36 -42.09 1.75
CA MET A 109 18.18 -43.27 0.90
C MET A 109 19.18 -43.24 -0.25
N SER A 110 19.43 -44.40 -0.84
CA SER A 110 20.30 -44.51 -2.00
C SER A 110 19.65 -43.89 -3.25
N ARG A 111 20.48 -43.54 -4.24
CA ARG A 111 20.03 -42.92 -5.50
C ARG A 111 19.03 -43.81 -6.26
N ASP A 112 19.20 -45.13 -6.19
CA ASP A 112 18.32 -46.08 -6.87
C ASP A 112 16.95 -46.19 -6.19
N GLU A 113 16.90 -46.03 -4.86
CA GLU A 113 15.64 -46.00 -4.09
C GLU A 113 14.85 -44.72 -4.36
N TRP A 114 15.54 -43.58 -4.46
CA TRP A 114 14.93 -42.30 -4.81
C TRP A 114 14.27 -42.32 -6.20
N SER A 115 14.90 -43.01 -7.15
CA SER A 115 14.42 -43.09 -8.53
C SER A 115 13.11 -43.88 -8.65
N LYS A 116 12.88 -44.85 -7.74
CA LYS A 116 11.67 -45.68 -7.73
C LYS A 116 10.47 -44.97 -7.09
N SER A 117 10.69 -44.09 -6.11
CA SER A 117 9.61 -43.38 -5.40
C SER A 117 8.94 -42.26 -6.23
N LEU A 118 9.54 -41.83 -7.33
CA LEU A 118 9.01 -40.81 -8.25
C LEU A 118 7.95 -41.33 -9.24
N THR A 119 7.56 -42.61 -9.16
CA THR A 119 6.51 -43.17 -10.02
C THR A 119 5.15 -42.87 -9.40
N ILE A 120 4.47 -41.84 -9.93
CA ILE A 120 3.13 -41.40 -9.53
C ILE A 120 2.14 -42.54 -9.81
N GLN A 121 1.55 -43.12 -8.76
CA GLN A 121 0.42 -44.03 -8.89
C GLN A 121 -0.84 -43.20 -9.15
N HIS A 122 -1.32 -43.18 -10.39
CA HIS A 122 -2.72 -42.85 -10.68
C HIS A 122 -3.55 -44.06 -10.26
N GLU A 123 -4.12 -44.00 -9.06
CA GLU A 123 -5.16 -44.94 -8.65
C GLU A 123 -6.49 -44.42 -9.24
N ASP A 124 -6.82 -44.90 -10.45
CA ASP A 124 -8.17 -44.76 -11.00
C ASP A 124 -9.13 -45.55 -10.13
N GLN A 125 -10.01 -44.86 -9.42
CA GLN A 125 -11.07 -45.47 -8.62
C GLN A 125 -12.36 -45.55 -9.46
N PRO A 126 -13.04 -46.72 -9.53
CA PRO A 126 -14.19 -46.96 -10.40
C PRO A 126 -15.48 -46.24 -9.98
#